data_AF-A0A662JCW9-F1
#
_entry.id   AF-A0A662JCW9-F1
#
_cell.length_a   1.000
_cell.length_b   1.000
_cell.length_c   1.000
_cell.angle_alpha   90.00
_cell.angle_beta   90.00
_cell.angle_gamma   90.00
#
_symmetry.space_group_name_H-M   'P 1'
#
loop_
_entity.id
_entity.type
_entity.pdbx_description
1 polymer ?
#
loop_
_entity_poly.entity_id
_entity_poly.type
_entity_poly.pdbx_seq_one_letter_code
_entity_poly.pdbx_strand_id
1 'polypeptide(L)'
;MAYYKSIKELPKEELFAPGHRACQGCTEALAIRLALKGIGPNCIVANATGCSEVVSTPYPYTAWKVPWYHVAFENAASVASGIEAALKTLMRKGRLERERIHVVALAGDGGTADIGLQALSGALERWHDFVYICLDNEAYMNTGIQRSSSTPYGAWTTTSPPGSVSIGQRTWKKDMPSIAAAHNIPYVATATPAYALDLVNKAKKAAEVEGPAYLHIFCSCPPGWRIPSEKALEVLRLGVETGVLPIYEVEDGKLRLTIRPSRRKPVELYLRAQGRFAHLTDKEIEFIQRRVDEAAEKLGLPPRS
;
A
#
# COMPACT_ATOMS: atom_id res chain seq x y z
N MET A 1 -3.86 -8.46 19.67
CA MET A 1 -4.82 -9.55 19.37
C MET A 1 -5.48 -9.27 18.03
N ALA A 2 -5.95 -10.26 17.27
CA ALA A 2 -6.68 -10.04 16.01
C ALA A 2 -8.14 -9.63 16.30
N TYR A 3 -8.64 -8.61 15.60
CA TYR A 3 -10.03 -8.13 15.73
C TYR A 3 -11.02 -9.09 15.09
N TYR A 4 -10.64 -9.68 13.94
CA TYR A 4 -11.40 -10.70 13.22
C TYR A 4 -10.57 -11.98 13.16
N LYS A 5 -11.16 -13.12 13.54
CA LYS A 5 -10.47 -14.42 13.56
C LYS A 5 -10.62 -15.19 12.25
N SER A 6 -11.63 -14.88 11.46
CA SER A 6 -11.91 -15.56 10.20
C SER A 6 -12.56 -14.64 9.15
N ILE A 7 -12.52 -15.03 7.88
CA ILE A 7 -13.18 -14.30 6.78
C ILE A 7 -14.70 -14.18 7.02
N LYS A 8 -15.30 -15.17 7.71
CA LYS A 8 -16.74 -15.20 8.01
C LYS A 8 -17.17 -14.10 8.98
N GLU A 9 -16.25 -13.59 9.79
CA GLU A 9 -16.49 -12.51 10.76
C GLU A 9 -16.33 -11.12 10.16
N LEU A 10 -15.83 -11.00 8.92
CA LEU A 10 -15.65 -9.70 8.28
C LEU A 10 -17.01 -9.00 8.08
N PRO A 11 -17.08 -7.67 8.21
CA PRO A 11 -18.30 -6.92 7.95
C PRO A 11 -18.85 -7.22 6.56
N LYS A 12 -20.16 -7.46 6.46
CA LYS A 12 -20.85 -7.66 5.18
C LYS A 12 -20.96 -6.36 4.38
N GLU A 13 -21.01 -5.23 5.08
CA GLU A 13 -21.07 -3.91 4.46
C GLU A 13 -19.85 -3.65 3.58
N GLU A 14 -20.09 -3.05 2.42
CA GLU A 14 -19.07 -2.65 1.45
C GLU A 14 -19.10 -1.13 1.32
N LEU A 15 -18.04 -0.48 1.80
CA LEU A 15 -17.87 0.97 1.75
C LEU A 15 -17.22 1.46 0.45
N PHE A 16 -16.63 0.52 -0.31
CA PHE A 16 -16.22 0.70 -1.69
C PHE A 16 -17.15 -0.12 -2.59
N ALA A 17 -17.99 0.58 -3.34
CA ALA A 17 -19.08 0.02 -4.12
C ALA A 17 -18.59 -0.62 -5.44
N PRO A 18 -19.35 -1.60 -5.98
CA PRO A 18 -19.18 -2.01 -7.37
C PRO A 18 -19.49 -0.85 -8.34
N GLY A 19 -19.05 -0.95 -9.60
CA GLY A 19 -19.34 0.05 -10.64
C GLY A 19 -18.20 1.04 -10.93
N HIS A 20 -16.97 0.73 -10.53
CA HIS A 20 -15.76 1.50 -10.85
C HIS A 20 -15.09 1.04 -12.15
N ARG A 21 -14.25 1.89 -12.75
CA ARG A 21 -13.55 1.64 -14.03
C ARG A 21 -12.16 0.98 -13.88
N ALA A 22 -11.89 0.37 -12.75
CA ALA A 22 -10.62 -0.32 -12.51
C ALA A 22 -10.44 -1.49 -13.48
N CYS A 23 -9.19 -1.81 -13.83
CA CYS A 23 -8.88 -2.95 -14.68
C CYS A 23 -9.39 -4.28 -14.07
N GLN A 24 -9.65 -5.27 -14.91
CA GLN A 24 -9.90 -6.64 -14.44
C GLN A 24 -8.70 -7.12 -13.61
N GLY A 25 -8.97 -7.74 -12.46
CA GLY A 25 -7.93 -8.18 -11.53
C GLY A 25 -7.22 -7.04 -10.78
N CYS A 26 -7.76 -5.80 -10.79
CA CYS A 26 -7.16 -4.68 -10.05
C CYS A 26 -7.13 -4.95 -8.54
N THR A 27 -5.93 -5.22 -8.01
CA THR A 27 -5.75 -5.50 -6.58
C THR A 27 -5.73 -4.24 -5.73
N GLU A 28 -5.50 -3.07 -6.33
CA GLU A 28 -5.62 -1.77 -5.65
C GLU A 28 -7.07 -1.50 -5.23
N ALA A 29 -8.04 -1.70 -6.13
CA ALA A 29 -9.46 -1.60 -5.81
C ALA A 29 -9.87 -2.60 -4.71
N LEU A 30 -9.33 -3.83 -4.76
CA LEU A 30 -9.55 -4.83 -3.72
C LEU A 30 -8.93 -4.43 -2.38
N ALA A 31 -7.73 -3.84 -2.40
CA ALA A 31 -7.05 -3.34 -1.20
C ALA A 31 -7.85 -2.24 -0.52
N ILE A 32 -8.35 -1.25 -1.27
CA ILE A 32 -9.23 -0.18 -0.75
C ILE A 32 -10.48 -0.79 -0.11
N ARG A 33 -11.16 -1.69 -0.83
CA ARG A 33 -12.36 -2.37 -0.33
C ARG A 33 -12.10 -3.09 1.00
N LEU A 34 -10.99 -3.82 1.12
CA LEU A 34 -10.62 -4.54 2.33
C LEU A 34 -10.17 -3.59 3.46
N ALA A 35 -9.39 -2.57 3.16
CA ALA A 35 -8.95 -1.60 4.16
C ALA A 35 -10.14 -0.87 4.79
N LEU A 36 -11.10 -0.41 3.98
CA LEU A 36 -12.31 0.25 4.49
C LEU A 36 -13.19 -0.68 5.34
N LYS A 37 -13.23 -1.99 5.07
CA LYS A 37 -13.91 -2.94 5.99
C LYS A 37 -13.30 -2.93 7.39
N GLY A 38 -11.98 -2.78 7.48
CA GLY A 38 -11.27 -2.69 8.76
C GLY A 38 -11.49 -1.34 9.43
N ILE A 39 -11.42 -0.24 8.66
CA ILE A 39 -11.56 1.12 9.20
C ILE A 39 -13.01 1.38 9.67
N GLY A 40 -14.00 0.94 8.90
CA GLY A 40 -15.42 1.10 9.22
C GLY A 40 -16.06 2.35 8.63
N PRO A 41 -17.38 2.51 8.80
CA PRO A 41 -18.18 3.52 8.11
C PRO A 41 -17.97 4.95 8.61
N ASN A 42 -17.54 5.12 9.87
CA ASN A 42 -17.30 6.45 10.45
C ASN A 42 -15.91 6.98 10.09
N CYS A 43 -15.68 7.18 8.78
CA CYS A 43 -14.42 7.69 8.28
C CYS A 43 -14.59 8.73 7.17
N ILE A 44 -13.55 9.55 6.99
CA ILE A 44 -13.43 10.52 5.90
C ILE A 44 -12.15 10.21 5.15
N VAL A 45 -12.23 10.10 3.81
CA VAL A 45 -11.10 9.74 2.96
C VAL A 45 -10.64 10.96 2.15
N ALA A 46 -9.36 11.32 2.26
CA ALA A 46 -8.66 12.25 1.38
C ALA A 46 -7.77 11.43 0.42
N ASN A 47 -8.12 11.40 -0.86
CA ASN A 47 -7.48 10.53 -1.85
C ASN A 47 -6.72 11.34 -2.91
N ALA A 48 -5.41 11.15 -2.97
CA ALA A 48 -4.55 11.79 -3.95
C ALA A 48 -4.93 11.37 -5.37
N THR A 49 -4.70 12.26 -6.34
CA THR A 49 -4.75 11.93 -7.77
C THR A 49 -3.93 10.66 -8.07
N GLY A 50 -4.52 9.71 -8.79
CA GLY A 50 -3.92 8.42 -9.09
C GLY A 50 -4.94 7.43 -9.62
N CYS A 51 -4.57 6.15 -9.79
CA CYS A 51 -5.51 5.12 -10.25
C CYS A 51 -6.74 5.05 -9.33
N SER A 52 -6.54 4.97 -8.01
CA SER A 52 -7.59 4.93 -6.99
C SER A 52 -8.63 6.02 -7.19
N GLU A 53 -8.24 7.26 -7.50
CA GLU A 53 -9.15 8.36 -7.80
C GLU A 53 -9.80 8.18 -9.18
N VAL A 54 -9.01 8.21 -10.26
CA VAL A 54 -9.52 8.20 -11.65
C VAL A 54 -10.50 7.07 -11.92
N VAL A 55 -10.22 5.87 -11.40
CA VAL A 55 -11.07 4.70 -11.68
C VAL A 55 -12.32 4.65 -10.81
N SER A 56 -12.32 5.29 -9.63
CA SER A 56 -13.42 5.19 -8.66
C SER A 56 -14.41 6.34 -8.73
N THR A 57 -14.05 7.48 -9.36
CA THR A 57 -14.89 8.68 -9.43
C THR A 57 -15.14 9.20 -10.86
N PRO A 58 -15.52 8.34 -11.83
CA PRO A 58 -15.89 8.83 -13.16
C PRO A 58 -17.17 9.67 -13.07
N TYR A 59 -17.09 10.97 -13.36
CA TYR A 59 -18.25 11.85 -13.32
C TYR A 59 -19.45 11.29 -14.13
N PRO A 60 -20.69 11.34 -13.59
CA PRO A 60 -21.12 11.88 -12.31
C PRO A 60 -21.12 10.85 -11.14
N TYR A 61 -20.48 9.69 -11.30
CA TYR A 61 -20.56 8.56 -10.38
C TYR A 61 -19.38 8.50 -9.40
N THR A 62 -19.61 7.87 -8.25
CA THR A 62 -18.59 7.57 -7.24
C THR A 62 -18.76 6.15 -6.72
N ALA A 63 -17.65 5.44 -6.49
CA ALA A 63 -17.62 4.15 -5.82
C ALA A 63 -17.51 4.29 -4.28
N TRP A 64 -17.40 5.50 -3.73
CA TRP A 64 -17.21 5.72 -2.30
C TRP A 64 -18.56 5.88 -1.60
N LYS A 65 -18.81 5.06 -0.57
CA LYS A 65 -19.99 5.17 0.31
C LYS A 65 -19.70 5.88 1.64
N VAL A 66 -18.53 6.50 1.73
CA VAL A 66 -18.09 7.33 2.85
C VAL A 66 -17.74 8.72 2.30
N PRO A 67 -17.75 9.77 3.14
CA PRO A 67 -17.23 11.09 2.73
C PRO A 67 -15.84 10.95 2.11
N TRP A 68 -15.70 11.44 0.89
CA TRP A 68 -14.50 11.30 0.08
C TRP A 68 -14.14 12.63 -0.57
N TYR A 69 -12.86 12.98 -0.52
CA TYR A 69 -12.29 14.19 -1.09
C TYR A 69 -11.22 13.81 -2.11
N HIS A 70 -11.37 14.33 -3.33
CA HIS A 70 -10.24 14.46 -4.24
C HIS A 70 -9.28 15.51 -3.68
N VAL A 71 -7.99 15.21 -3.74
CA VAL A 71 -6.93 16.15 -3.38
C VAL A 71 -5.82 16.10 -4.42
N ALA A 72 -5.00 17.14 -4.48
CA ALA A 72 -3.86 17.18 -5.39
C ALA A 72 -2.89 16.03 -5.08
N PHE A 73 -2.10 15.66 -6.08
CA PHE A 73 -1.30 14.45 -6.03
C PHE A 73 -0.28 14.44 -4.88
N GLU A 74 0.23 15.62 -4.55
CA GLU A 74 1.32 15.85 -3.60
C GLU A 74 0.87 16.05 -2.14
N ASN A 75 -0.43 16.20 -1.85
CA ASN A 75 -0.85 16.81 -0.59
C ASN A 75 -1.88 16.03 0.24
N ALA A 76 -2.16 14.76 -0.05
CA ALA A 76 -3.16 13.97 0.69
C ALA A 76 -2.96 13.96 2.21
N ALA A 77 -1.72 13.82 2.69
CA ALA A 77 -1.41 13.87 4.11
C ALA A 77 -1.65 15.25 4.74
N SER A 78 -1.34 16.33 4.01
CA SER A 78 -1.60 17.70 4.47
C SER A 78 -3.09 18.02 4.53
N VAL A 79 -3.88 17.54 3.56
CA VAL A 79 -5.34 17.69 3.58
C VAL A 79 -5.96 16.88 4.72
N ALA A 80 -5.51 15.63 4.92
CA ALA A 80 -5.94 14.82 6.07
C ALA A 80 -5.62 15.50 7.41
N SER A 81 -4.43 16.11 7.54
CA SER A 81 -4.06 16.93 8.71
C SER A 81 -5.05 18.07 8.95
N GLY A 82 -5.51 18.73 7.88
CA GLY A 82 -6.51 19.80 7.95
C GLY A 82 -7.89 19.30 8.36
N ILE A 83 -8.34 18.16 7.81
CA ILE A 83 -9.61 17.52 8.17
C ILE A 83 -9.60 17.15 9.65
N GLU A 84 -8.55 16.49 10.11
CA GLU A 84 -8.37 16.08 11.51
C GLU A 84 -8.40 17.28 12.48
N ALA A 85 -7.66 18.34 12.17
CA ALA A 85 -7.64 19.56 12.98
C ALA A 85 -8.99 20.28 13.00
N ALA A 86 -9.72 20.26 11.87
CA ALA A 86 -11.05 20.82 11.77
C ALA A 86 -12.06 20.04 12.62
N LEU A 87 -12.07 18.71 12.54
CA LEU A 87 -12.93 17.84 13.36
C LEU A 87 -12.67 18.08 14.86
N LYS A 88 -11.41 18.04 15.29
CA LYS A 88 -11.03 18.34 16.69
C LYS A 88 -11.53 19.72 17.14
N THR A 89 -11.40 20.73 16.28
CA THR A 89 -11.85 22.09 16.59
C THR A 89 -13.37 22.20 16.68
N LEU A 90 -14.11 21.57 15.77
CA LEU A 90 -15.57 21.58 15.77
C LEU A 90 -16.13 20.87 17.01
N MET A 91 -15.58 19.71 17.36
CA MET A 91 -15.95 18.95 18.56
C MET A 91 -15.60 19.70 19.85
N ARG A 92 -14.43 20.35 19.90
CA ARG A 92 -14.04 21.19 21.05
C ARG A 92 -14.99 22.38 21.25
N LYS A 93 -15.46 22.98 20.15
CA LYS A 93 -16.41 24.11 20.16
C LYS A 93 -17.88 23.68 20.34
N GLY A 94 -18.16 22.39 20.50
CA GLY A 94 -19.54 21.88 20.62
C GLY A 94 -20.38 22.04 19.35
N ARG A 95 -19.74 22.23 18.18
CA ARG A 95 -20.40 22.34 16.87
C ARG A 95 -20.58 20.99 16.19
N LEU A 96 -19.95 19.95 16.73
CA LEU A 96 -20.04 18.57 16.33
C LEU A 96 -20.02 17.72 17.60
N GLU A 97 -20.75 16.61 17.61
CA GLU A 97 -20.71 15.67 18.74
C GLU A 97 -19.31 15.06 18.90
N ARG A 98 -18.92 14.78 20.15
CA ARG A 98 -17.63 14.15 20.43
C ARG A 98 -17.73 12.66 20.15
N GLU A 99 -17.22 12.25 19.00
CA GLU A 99 -17.14 10.86 18.59
C GLU A 99 -15.82 10.60 17.84
N ARG A 100 -15.47 9.33 17.64
CA ARG A 100 -14.28 8.94 16.87
C ARG A 100 -14.63 8.85 15.39
N ILE A 101 -14.21 9.83 14.61
CA ILE A 101 -14.28 9.85 13.14
C ILE A 101 -12.87 9.60 12.61
N HIS A 102 -12.66 8.50 11.89
CA HIS A 102 -11.35 8.16 11.36
C HIS A 102 -11.02 9.00 10.13
N VAL A 103 -9.87 9.68 10.13
CA VAL A 103 -9.35 10.38 8.95
C VAL A 103 -8.39 9.47 8.21
N VAL A 104 -8.61 9.30 6.91
CA VAL A 104 -7.82 8.42 6.05
C VAL A 104 -7.20 9.24 4.93
N ALA A 105 -5.87 9.25 4.84
CA ALA A 105 -5.14 9.71 3.66
C ALA A 105 -4.83 8.51 2.76
N LEU A 106 -5.14 8.60 1.48
CA LEU A 106 -4.93 7.53 0.51
C LEU A 106 -4.10 8.05 -0.66
N ALA A 107 -3.06 7.32 -1.05
CA ALA A 107 -2.26 7.64 -2.22
C ALA A 107 -1.65 6.37 -2.83
N GLY A 108 -1.37 6.40 -4.14
CA GLY A 108 -0.48 5.42 -4.77
C GLY A 108 0.98 5.59 -4.32
N ASP A 109 1.87 4.70 -4.76
CA ASP A 109 3.29 4.81 -4.42
C ASP A 109 3.94 6.11 -4.93
N GLY A 110 3.56 6.63 -6.10
CA GLY A 110 4.05 7.93 -6.57
C GLY A 110 3.67 9.10 -5.64
N GLY A 111 2.44 9.09 -5.13
CA GLY A 111 1.93 10.09 -4.18
C GLY A 111 2.48 9.90 -2.76
N THR A 112 3.20 8.81 -2.50
CA THR A 112 3.73 8.46 -1.18
C THR A 112 5.25 8.55 -1.15
N ALA A 113 5.92 7.78 -2.01
CA ALA A 113 7.36 7.59 -2.04
C ALA A 113 8.08 8.70 -2.81
N ASP A 114 7.36 9.47 -3.65
CA ASP A 114 7.93 10.56 -4.44
C ASP A 114 7.31 11.90 -4.04
N ILE A 115 6.29 12.36 -4.78
CA ILE A 115 5.86 13.77 -4.74
C ILE A 115 5.17 14.15 -3.42
N GLY A 116 4.45 13.23 -2.78
CA GLY A 116 3.77 13.48 -1.51
C GLY A 116 4.57 13.11 -0.26
N LEU A 117 5.84 12.68 -0.41
CA LEU A 117 6.68 12.30 0.73
C LEU A 117 6.84 13.43 1.75
N GLN A 118 7.02 14.67 1.28
CA GLN A 118 7.16 15.83 2.15
C GLN A 118 5.89 16.07 2.99
N ALA A 119 4.71 15.98 2.37
CA ALA A 119 3.43 16.14 3.05
C ALA A 119 3.23 15.03 4.09
N LEU A 120 3.54 13.78 3.73
CA LEU A 120 3.48 12.65 4.65
C LEU A 120 4.42 12.85 5.84
N SER A 121 5.71 13.07 5.58
CA SER A 121 6.72 13.28 6.62
C SER A 121 6.33 14.40 7.59
N GLY A 122 5.82 15.52 7.07
CA GLY A 122 5.35 16.63 7.91
C GLY A 122 4.11 16.29 8.73
N ALA A 123 3.17 15.51 8.19
CA ALA A 123 1.98 15.08 8.93
C ALA A 123 2.30 14.10 10.06
N LEU A 124 3.26 13.18 9.83
CA LEU A 124 3.77 12.26 10.86
C LEU A 124 4.52 13.02 11.95
N GLU A 125 5.38 13.99 11.58
CA GLU A 125 6.12 14.83 12.52
C GLU A 125 5.20 15.68 13.42
N ARG A 126 4.13 16.25 12.87
CA ARG A 126 3.11 16.99 13.65
C ARG A 126 2.17 16.10 14.46
N TRP A 127 2.32 14.78 14.38
CA TRP A 127 1.55 13.82 15.16
C TRP A 127 0.02 13.90 14.95
N HIS A 128 -0.42 14.14 13.71
CA HIS A 128 -1.86 14.11 13.41
C HIS A 128 -2.43 12.71 13.60
N ASP A 129 -3.68 12.62 14.06
CA ASP A 129 -4.39 11.36 14.28
C ASP A 129 -5.14 10.92 13.01
N PHE A 130 -4.46 10.14 12.16
CA PHE A 130 -4.97 9.69 10.88
C PHE A 130 -4.30 8.39 10.44
N VAL A 131 -4.96 7.68 9.53
CA VAL A 131 -4.39 6.52 8.82
C VAL A 131 -3.92 6.96 7.45
N TYR A 132 -2.62 6.85 7.17
CA TYR A 132 -2.09 6.98 5.81
C TYR A 132 -1.98 5.61 5.15
N ILE A 133 -2.54 5.47 3.96
CA ILE A 133 -2.51 4.25 3.17
C ILE A 133 -1.77 4.51 1.86
N CYS A 134 -0.64 3.81 1.69
CA CYS A 134 0.09 3.70 0.44
C CYS A 134 -0.39 2.47 -0.33
N LEU A 135 -0.99 2.68 -1.49
CA LEU A 135 -1.33 1.64 -2.46
C LEU A 135 -0.13 1.45 -3.38
N ASP A 136 0.80 0.59 -2.98
CA ASP A 136 2.04 0.40 -3.72
C ASP A 136 1.84 -0.60 -4.85
N ASN A 137 1.64 -0.07 -6.06
CA ASN A 137 1.58 -0.85 -7.29
C ASN A 137 2.86 -0.73 -8.12
N GLU A 138 3.91 -0.11 -7.56
CA GLU A 138 5.29 -0.08 -8.05
C GLU A 138 5.58 0.72 -9.32
N ALA A 139 4.66 1.59 -9.74
CA ALA A 139 4.88 2.58 -10.79
C ALA A 139 3.77 3.63 -10.78
N TYR A 140 3.96 4.73 -11.49
CA TYR A 140 2.85 5.62 -11.82
C TYR A 140 1.96 4.94 -12.87
N MET A 141 1.02 4.10 -12.41
CA MET A 141 0.21 3.27 -13.31
C MET A 141 -0.74 4.09 -14.17
N ASN A 142 -1.44 5.05 -13.57
CA ASN A 142 -2.46 5.85 -14.25
C ASN A 142 -1.92 6.62 -15.46
N THR A 143 -0.71 7.15 -15.34
CA THR A 143 -0.09 7.99 -16.37
C THR A 143 0.56 7.19 -17.49
N GLY A 144 0.53 5.85 -17.43
CA GLY A 144 1.16 4.98 -18.44
C GLY A 144 2.39 4.24 -17.94
N ILE A 145 2.35 3.73 -16.70
CA ILE A 145 3.36 2.82 -16.13
C ILE A 145 4.76 3.46 -16.17
N GLN A 146 4.91 4.63 -15.56
CA GLN A 146 6.22 5.30 -15.41
C GLN A 146 6.92 4.88 -14.11
N ARG A 147 8.26 4.88 -14.11
CA ARG A 147 9.07 4.60 -12.92
C ARG A 147 8.71 5.52 -11.76
N SER A 148 8.52 4.93 -10.59
CA SER A 148 8.44 5.59 -9.28
C SER A 148 9.62 5.17 -8.39
N SER A 149 9.77 5.79 -7.22
CA SER A 149 10.72 5.29 -6.23
C SER A 149 10.33 3.96 -5.60
N SER A 150 9.11 3.47 -5.82
CA SER A 150 8.70 2.12 -5.44
C SER A 150 8.97 1.06 -6.52
N THR A 151 9.36 1.47 -7.74
CA THR A 151 9.69 0.54 -8.83
C THR A 151 10.92 -0.32 -8.45
N PRO A 152 10.81 -1.66 -8.48
CA PRO A 152 11.91 -2.57 -8.14
C PRO A 152 13.08 -2.50 -9.10
N TYR A 153 14.27 -2.84 -8.60
CA TYR A 153 15.47 -3.00 -9.41
C TYR A 153 15.21 -3.97 -10.58
N GLY A 154 15.65 -3.59 -11.78
CA GLY A 154 15.50 -4.37 -13.00
C GLY A 154 14.11 -4.30 -13.64
N ALA A 155 13.12 -3.62 -13.04
CA ALA A 155 11.78 -3.55 -13.63
C ALA A 155 11.73 -2.68 -14.89
N TRP A 156 11.01 -3.17 -15.89
CA TRP A 156 10.59 -2.40 -17.06
C TRP A 156 9.50 -1.39 -16.66
N THR A 157 9.64 -0.15 -17.12
CA THR A 157 8.56 0.86 -17.16
C THR A 157 8.71 1.68 -18.44
N THR A 158 7.73 2.53 -18.78
CA THR A 158 7.82 3.38 -19.98
C THR A 158 8.94 4.42 -19.90
N THR A 159 9.35 4.83 -18.68
CA THR A 159 10.46 5.77 -18.44
C THR A 159 11.74 5.10 -17.96
N SER A 160 11.73 3.79 -17.76
CA SER A 160 12.93 2.97 -17.50
C SER A 160 12.92 1.71 -18.38
N PRO A 161 12.99 1.85 -19.71
CA PRO A 161 13.02 0.71 -20.61
C PRO A 161 14.37 -0.02 -20.51
N PRO A 162 14.38 -1.36 -20.63
CA PRO A 162 15.58 -2.15 -20.82
C PRO A 162 16.07 -2.04 -22.27
N GLY A 163 17.36 -2.24 -22.47
CA GLY A 163 18.03 -2.20 -23.77
C GLY A 163 19.52 -2.48 -23.60
N SER A 164 20.30 -2.33 -24.67
CA SER A 164 21.75 -2.61 -24.66
C SER A 164 22.54 -1.85 -23.57
N VAL A 165 22.02 -0.71 -23.12
CA VAL A 165 22.64 0.14 -22.09
C VAL A 165 21.79 0.27 -20.82
N SER A 166 20.70 -0.48 -20.67
CA SER A 166 19.77 -0.33 -19.54
C SER A 166 19.19 -1.67 -19.13
N ILE A 167 19.23 -1.97 -17.83
CA ILE A 167 18.54 -3.13 -17.25
C ILE A 167 17.09 -2.80 -16.85
N GLY A 168 16.60 -1.59 -17.17
CA GLY A 168 15.41 -0.99 -16.59
C GLY A 168 15.75 -0.14 -15.37
N GLN A 169 14.94 -0.20 -14.32
CA GLN A 169 15.19 0.52 -13.08
C GLN A 169 16.53 0.11 -12.44
N ARG A 170 17.40 1.09 -12.16
CA ARG A 170 18.76 0.83 -11.64
C ARG A 170 18.89 0.98 -10.13
N THR A 171 17.97 1.71 -9.50
CA THR A 171 17.98 1.90 -8.04
C THR A 171 17.15 0.84 -7.33
N TRP A 172 17.48 0.57 -6.07
CA TRP A 172 16.62 -0.25 -5.22
C TRP A 172 15.33 0.50 -4.85
N LYS A 173 14.29 -0.26 -4.52
CA LYS A 173 13.01 0.26 -4.03
C LYS A 173 13.22 1.07 -2.75
N LYS A 174 12.61 2.26 -2.67
CA LYS A 174 12.60 3.08 -1.44
C LYS A 174 11.78 2.39 -0.35
N ASP A 175 12.38 2.21 0.82
CA ASP A 175 11.74 1.55 1.96
C ASP A 175 10.87 2.54 2.75
N MET A 176 9.69 2.80 2.22
CA MET A 176 8.71 3.71 2.84
C MET A 176 8.24 3.27 4.24
N PRO A 177 7.95 1.97 4.50
CA PRO A 177 7.65 1.50 5.84
C PRO A 177 8.73 1.86 6.87
N SER A 178 10.01 1.65 6.54
CA SER A 178 11.11 2.03 7.44
C SER A 178 11.23 3.54 7.63
N ILE A 179 11.00 4.34 6.58
CA ILE A 179 10.97 5.81 6.70
C ILE A 179 9.83 6.25 7.63
N ALA A 180 8.62 5.69 7.48
CA ALA A 180 7.50 5.98 8.36
C ALA A 180 7.79 5.55 9.81
N ALA A 181 8.40 4.38 10.01
CA ALA A 181 8.79 3.89 11.34
C ALA A 181 9.84 4.78 12.01
N ALA A 182 10.73 5.40 11.22
CA ALA A 182 11.75 6.33 11.73
C ALA A 182 11.17 7.62 12.34
N HIS A 183 9.90 7.96 12.06
CA HIS A 183 9.19 9.01 12.78
C HIS A 183 8.74 8.59 14.20
N ASN A 184 8.99 7.34 14.60
CA ASN A 184 8.56 6.74 15.86
C ASN A 184 7.05 6.78 16.08
N ILE A 185 6.27 6.71 15.00
CA ILE A 185 4.81 6.71 15.07
C ILE A 185 4.29 5.41 15.72
N PRO A 186 3.09 5.43 16.32
CA PRO A 186 2.53 4.27 17.04
C PRO A 186 2.45 3.00 16.20
N TYR A 187 2.15 3.14 14.90
CA TYR A 187 1.87 1.98 14.06
C TYR A 187 2.29 2.13 12.61
N VAL A 188 3.08 1.16 12.14
CA VAL A 188 3.42 0.94 10.74
C VAL A 188 3.08 -0.49 10.39
N ALA A 189 2.49 -0.76 9.24
CA ALA A 189 2.35 -2.13 8.76
C ALA A 189 2.47 -2.24 7.25
N THR A 190 3.01 -3.38 6.79
CA THR A 190 2.95 -3.80 5.39
C THR A 190 1.85 -4.85 5.22
N ALA A 191 1.13 -4.82 4.11
CA ALA A 191 0.02 -5.74 3.86
C ALA A 191 -0.14 -6.03 2.37
N THR A 192 -1.03 -6.96 2.04
CA THR A 192 -1.42 -7.25 0.66
C THR A 192 -2.84 -7.84 0.63
N PRO A 193 -3.66 -7.56 -0.39
CA PRO A 193 -4.99 -8.15 -0.51
C PRO A 193 -4.97 -9.68 -0.70
N ALA A 194 -3.81 -10.28 -1.01
CA ALA A 194 -3.64 -11.73 -1.07
C ALA A 194 -3.87 -12.44 0.28
N TYR A 195 -3.67 -11.72 1.40
CA TYR A 195 -3.94 -12.17 2.76
C TYR A 195 -5.02 -11.26 3.39
N ALA A 196 -6.25 -11.38 2.87
CA ALA A 196 -7.34 -10.45 3.17
C ALA A 196 -7.62 -10.26 4.69
N LEU A 197 -7.59 -11.33 5.48
CA LEU A 197 -7.83 -11.24 6.92
C LEU A 197 -6.72 -10.46 7.66
N ASP A 198 -5.47 -10.59 7.22
CA ASP A 198 -4.34 -9.82 7.76
C ASP A 198 -4.49 -8.33 7.42
N LEU A 199 -4.78 -8.01 6.15
CA LEU A 199 -5.01 -6.63 5.72
C LEU A 199 -6.15 -5.95 6.48
N VAL A 200 -7.31 -6.62 6.62
CA VAL A 200 -8.46 -6.03 7.33
C VAL A 200 -8.13 -5.79 8.80
N ASN A 201 -7.48 -6.74 9.47
CA ASN A 201 -7.07 -6.58 10.87
C ASN A 201 -6.05 -5.45 11.05
N LYS A 202 -5.09 -5.30 10.14
CA LYS A 202 -4.12 -4.19 10.15
C LYS A 202 -4.78 -2.85 9.92
N ALA A 203 -5.75 -2.78 9.02
CA ALA A 203 -6.53 -1.57 8.77
C ALA A 203 -7.38 -1.19 9.99
N LYS A 204 -8.02 -2.16 10.65
CA LYS A 204 -8.73 -1.93 11.91
C LYS A 204 -7.78 -1.43 12.99
N LYS A 205 -6.63 -2.10 13.17
CA LYS A 205 -5.63 -1.71 14.16
C LYS A 205 -5.12 -0.29 13.94
N ALA A 206 -4.76 0.05 12.69
CA ALA A 206 -4.32 1.39 12.32
C ALA A 206 -5.39 2.46 12.63
N ALA A 207 -6.67 2.15 12.42
CA ALA A 207 -7.75 3.07 12.77
C ALA A 207 -7.95 3.23 14.29
N GLU A 208 -7.54 2.23 15.09
CA GLU A 208 -7.74 2.22 16.54
C GLU A 208 -6.58 2.82 17.35
N VAL A 209 -5.37 2.93 16.81
CA VAL A 209 -4.26 3.57 17.54
C VAL A 209 -4.50 5.06 17.76
N GLU A 210 -3.92 5.62 18.82
CA GLU A 210 -3.99 7.06 19.10
C GLU A 210 -2.81 7.77 18.44
N GLY A 211 -3.06 8.47 17.32
CA GLY A 211 -2.03 9.19 16.57
C GLY A 211 -1.82 8.60 15.16
N PRO A 212 -0.71 8.98 14.51
CA PRO A 212 -0.52 8.63 13.10
C PRO A 212 -0.27 7.13 12.91
N ALA A 213 -0.91 6.55 11.91
CA ALA A 213 -0.66 5.19 11.46
C ALA A 213 -0.32 5.15 9.97
N TYR A 214 0.61 4.28 9.58
CA TYR A 214 1.00 4.08 8.18
C TYR A 214 0.78 2.64 7.73
N LEU A 215 0.03 2.46 6.65
CA LEU A 215 -0.21 1.18 5.99
C LEU A 215 0.37 1.19 4.58
N HIS A 216 1.29 0.26 4.33
CA HIS A 216 1.88 0.04 3.02
C HIS A 216 1.30 -1.23 2.40
N ILE A 217 0.41 -1.08 1.43
CA ILE A 217 -0.30 -2.21 0.83
C ILE A 217 0.29 -2.52 -0.54
N PHE A 218 0.93 -3.67 -0.67
CA PHE A 218 1.44 -4.15 -1.95
C PHE A 218 0.30 -4.64 -2.85
N CYS A 219 0.19 -4.02 -4.02
CA CYS A 219 -0.86 -4.24 -5.00
C CYS A 219 -0.24 -4.64 -6.34
N SER A 220 -0.57 -5.81 -6.89
CA SER A 220 -0.21 -6.13 -8.26
C SER A 220 -1.08 -5.36 -9.23
N CYS A 221 -0.48 -4.81 -10.28
CA CYS A 221 -1.20 -4.18 -11.38
C CYS A 221 -1.12 -5.08 -12.63
N PRO A 222 -2.20 -5.76 -13.05
CA PRO A 222 -2.16 -6.65 -14.22
C PRO A 222 -1.55 -6.04 -15.49
N PRO A 223 -1.98 -4.85 -15.96
CA PRO A 223 -1.36 -4.24 -17.13
C PRO A 223 0.09 -3.76 -16.85
N GLY A 224 0.34 -3.17 -15.69
CA GLY A 224 1.65 -2.61 -15.35
C GLY A 224 2.74 -3.66 -15.14
N TRP A 225 2.40 -4.74 -14.44
CA TRP A 225 3.31 -5.86 -14.17
C TRP A 225 3.32 -6.88 -15.30
N ARG A 226 2.42 -6.70 -16.29
CA ARG A 226 2.23 -7.58 -17.45
C ARG A 226 1.95 -9.02 -17.02
N ILE A 227 0.87 -9.19 -16.26
CA ILE A 227 0.41 -10.48 -15.74
C ILE A 227 -1.06 -10.73 -16.15
N PRO A 228 -1.49 -11.99 -16.35
CA PRO A 228 -2.89 -12.31 -16.53
C PRO A 228 -3.73 -11.85 -15.32
N SER A 229 -4.92 -11.31 -15.58
CA SER A 229 -5.79 -10.70 -14.56
C SER A 229 -6.15 -11.67 -13.42
N GLU A 230 -6.37 -12.94 -13.75
CA GLU A 230 -6.70 -14.02 -12.81
C GLU A 230 -5.52 -14.44 -11.93
N LYS A 231 -4.29 -14.09 -12.31
CA LYS A 231 -3.05 -14.38 -11.57
C LYS A 231 -2.64 -13.27 -10.60
N ALA A 232 -3.38 -12.16 -10.54
CA ALA A 232 -3.02 -10.99 -9.74
C ALA A 232 -2.72 -11.31 -8.27
N LEU A 233 -3.61 -12.05 -7.59
CA LEU A 233 -3.38 -12.46 -6.19
C LEU A 233 -2.30 -13.54 -6.05
N GLU A 234 -2.12 -14.40 -7.03
CA GLU A 234 -1.11 -15.46 -7.03
C GLU A 234 0.31 -14.86 -7.04
N VAL A 235 0.54 -13.86 -7.89
CA VAL A 235 1.82 -13.14 -7.96
C VAL A 235 2.13 -12.41 -6.65
N LEU A 236 1.12 -11.83 -5.99
CA LEU A 236 1.31 -11.23 -4.67
C LEU A 236 1.70 -12.27 -3.61
N ARG A 237 1.06 -13.46 -3.60
CA ARG A 237 1.47 -14.57 -2.71
C ARG A 237 2.89 -15.01 -2.98
N LEU A 238 3.30 -15.15 -4.25
CA LEU A 238 4.69 -15.45 -4.60
C LEU A 238 5.66 -14.39 -4.08
N GLY A 239 5.30 -13.11 -4.13
CA GLY A 239 6.11 -12.03 -3.56
C GLY A 239 6.32 -12.19 -2.04
N VAL A 240 5.29 -12.60 -1.31
CA VAL A 240 5.39 -12.89 0.14
C VAL A 240 6.21 -14.16 0.39
N GLU A 241 5.94 -15.25 -0.35
CA GLU A 241 6.62 -16.54 -0.19
C GLU A 241 8.11 -16.49 -0.55
N THR A 242 8.53 -15.58 -1.44
CA THR A 242 9.94 -15.34 -1.79
C THR A 242 10.65 -14.37 -0.84
N GLY A 243 9.88 -13.58 -0.07
CA GLY A 243 10.38 -12.52 0.80
C GLY A 243 10.60 -11.18 0.12
N VAL A 244 10.22 -11.03 -1.16
CA VAL A 244 10.26 -9.75 -1.89
C VAL A 244 9.27 -8.75 -1.29
N LEU A 245 8.10 -9.24 -0.85
CA LEU A 245 7.02 -8.45 -0.24
C LEU A 245 6.83 -8.89 1.22
N PRO A 246 7.71 -8.52 2.15
CA PRO A 246 7.59 -8.92 3.55
C PRO A 246 6.35 -8.32 4.21
N ILE A 247 5.61 -9.13 4.98
CA ILE A 247 4.33 -8.75 5.60
C ILE A 247 4.48 -8.72 7.14
N TYR A 248 4.46 -7.50 7.70
CA TYR A 248 4.77 -7.26 9.12
C TYR A 248 4.03 -6.04 9.68
N GLU A 249 4.17 -5.86 10.99
CA GLU A 249 3.80 -4.67 11.74
C GLU A 249 5.01 -4.17 12.52
N VAL A 250 5.08 -2.86 12.75
CA VAL A 250 5.92 -2.21 13.75
C VAL A 250 4.96 -1.46 14.66
N GLU A 251 4.88 -1.89 15.90
CA GLU A 251 4.05 -1.28 16.94
C GLU A 251 4.98 -0.80 18.05
N ASP A 252 4.96 0.51 18.32
CA ASP A 252 5.84 1.17 19.29
C ASP A 252 7.32 0.76 19.13
N GLY A 253 7.81 0.79 17.88
CA GLY A 253 9.18 0.44 17.51
C GLY A 253 9.50 -1.07 17.48
N LYS A 254 8.53 -1.95 17.80
CA LYS A 254 8.74 -3.41 17.82
C LYS A 254 8.21 -4.06 16.56
N LEU A 255 9.12 -4.63 15.77
CA LEU A 255 8.77 -5.36 14.55
C LEU A 255 8.23 -6.76 14.86
N ARG A 256 7.14 -7.13 14.18
CA ARG A 256 6.54 -8.47 14.21
C ARG A 256 6.08 -8.89 12.81
N LEU A 257 6.64 -9.98 12.31
CA LEU A 257 6.14 -10.63 11.09
C LEU A 257 4.75 -11.22 11.34
N THR A 258 3.76 -10.86 10.51
CA THR A 258 2.39 -11.39 10.64
C THR A 258 2.11 -12.53 9.69
N ILE A 259 2.76 -12.56 8.52
CA ILE A 259 2.77 -13.71 7.62
C ILE A 259 4.20 -14.22 7.53
N ARG A 260 4.41 -15.49 7.89
CA ARG A 260 5.71 -16.16 7.83
C ARG A 260 5.59 -17.38 6.94
N PRO A 261 6.23 -17.42 5.76
CA PRO A 261 6.33 -18.67 5.01
C PRO A 261 7.11 -19.70 5.83
N SER A 262 6.92 -21.01 5.58
CA SER A 262 7.68 -22.05 6.28
C SER A 262 9.15 -22.06 5.86
N ARG A 263 9.39 -21.92 4.55
CA ARG A 263 10.67 -21.62 3.91
C ARG A 263 10.44 -20.65 2.77
N ARG A 264 11.41 -19.78 2.50
CA ARG A 264 11.29 -18.86 1.37
C ARG A 264 11.57 -19.56 0.05
N LYS A 265 10.77 -19.26 -0.96
CA LYS A 265 10.99 -19.71 -2.34
C LYS A 265 12.08 -18.85 -3.03
N PRO A 266 12.74 -19.34 -4.09
CA PRO A 266 13.62 -18.51 -4.91
C PRO A 266 12.87 -17.35 -5.58
N VAL A 267 13.49 -16.16 -5.61
CA VAL A 267 12.89 -14.93 -6.20
C VAL A 267 12.58 -15.09 -7.68
N GLU A 268 13.29 -15.98 -8.37
CA GLU A 268 13.07 -16.31 -9.78
C GLU A 268 11.61 -16.67 -10.07
N LEU A 269 10.93 -17.42 -9.19
CA LEU A 269 9.52 -17.78 -9.36
C LEU A 269 8.61 -16.55 -9.39
N TYR A 270 8.91 -15.55 -8.56
CA TYR A 270 8.19 -14.28 -8.54
C TYR A 270 8.52 -13.43 -9.77
N LEU A 271 9.81 -13.29 -10.12
CA LEU A 271 10.25 -12.44 -11.23
C LEU A 271 9.75 -12.96 -12.58
N ARG A 272 9.88 -14.27 -12.85
CA ARG A 272 9.45 -14.89 -14.12
C ARG A 272 7.93 -14.91 -14.30
N ALA A 273 7.16 -14.78 -13.23
CA ALA A 273 5.71 -14.68 -13.31
C ALA A 273 5.22 -13.34 -13.89
N GLN A 274 6.12 -12.39 -14.16
CA GLN A 274 5.78 -11.01 -14.52
C GLN A 274 6.52 -10.56 -15.79
N GLY A 275 5.79 -10.08 -16.79
CA GLY A 275 6.40 -9.62 -18.04
C GLY A 275 7.30 -8.38 -17.88
N ARG A 276 7.18 -7.61 -16.81
CA ARG A 276 8.06 -6.45 -16.54
C ARG A 276 9.51 -6.82 -16.17
N PHE A 277 9.81 -8.09 -15.96
CA PHE A 277 11.16 -8.61 -15.67
C PHE A 277 11.65 -9.58 -16.75
N ALA A 278 10.93 -9.74 -17.86
CA ALA A 278 11.23 -10.76 -18.88
C ALA A 278 12.62 -10.61 -19.54
N HIS A 279 13.23 -9.42 -19.47
CA HIS A 279 14.55 -9.13 -20.01
C HIS A 279 15.71 -9.44 -19.05
N LEU A 280 15.44 -9.78 -17.78
CA LEU A 280 16.50 -10.08 -16.82
C LEU A 280 17.18 -11.41 -17.13
N THR A 281 18.50 -11.42 -17.09
CA THR A 281 19.32 -12.63 -17.16
C THR A 281 19.42 -13.29 -15.80
N ASP A 282 19.91 -14.54 -15.77
CA ASP A 282 20.12 -15.27 -14.52
C ASP A 282 21.09 -14.56 -13.59
N LYS A 283 22.06 -13.80 -14.13
CA LYS A 283 22.98 -12.97 -13.34
C LYS A 283 22.25 -11.85 -12.58
N GLU A 284 21.31 -11.16 -13.22
CA GLU A 284 20.50 -10.15 -12.52
C GLU A 284 19.55 -10.79 -11.50
N ILE A 285 18.96 -11.93 -11.83
CA ILE A 285 18.08 -12.67 -10.92
C ILE A 285 18.86 -13.12 -9.67
N GLU A 286 20.07 -13.64 -9.83
CA GLU A 286 20.94 -14.01 -8.71
C GLU A 286 21.33 -12.79 -7.86
N PHE A 287 21.63 -11.66 -8.49
CA PHE A 287 21.90 -10.41 -7.77
C PHE A 287 20.69 -9.99 -6.91
N ILE A 288 19.48 -10.02 -7.48
CA ILE A 288 18.24 -9.73 -6.76
C ILE A 288 18.03 -10.73 -5.61
N GLN A 289 18.27 -12.02 -5.85
CA GLN A 289 18.14 -13.09 -4.85
C GLN A 289 18.99 -12.79 -3.61
N ARG A 290 20.27 -12.46 -3.80
CA ARG A 290 21.18 -12.14 -2.68
C ARG A 290 20.69 -10.93 -1.88
N ARG A 291 20.23 -9.88 -2.56
CA ARG A 291 19.71 -8.67 -1.90
C ARG A 291 18.43 -8.94 -1.11
N VAL A 292 17.55 -9.78 -1.63
CA VAL A 292 16.34 -10.22 -0.92
C VAL A 292 16.71 -11.10 0.27
N ASP A 293 17.71 -11.97 0.15
CA ASP A 293 18.19 -12.79 1.26
C ASP A 293 18.77 -11.95 2.39
N GLU A 294 19.61 -10.95 2.09
CA GLU A 294 20.14 -9.98 3.06
C GLU A 294 19.02 -9.20 3.77
N ALA A 295 18.01 -8.75 3.02
CA ALA A 295 16.87 -8.02 3.59
C ALA A 295 16.00 -8.94 4.46
N ALA A 296 15.78 -10.18 4.03
CA ALA A 296 15.03 -11.17 4.77
C ALA A 296 15.67 -11.52 6.11
N GLU A 297 17.00 -11.66 6.15
CA GLU A 297 17.75 -11.91 7.37
C GLU A 297 17.56 -10.77 8.39
N LYS A 298 17.68 -9.50 7.95
CA LYS A 298 17.45 -8.33 8.80
C LYS A 298 16.03 -8.27 9.39
N LEU A 299 15.05 -8.77 8.65
CA LEU A 299 13.64 -8.82 9.07
C LEU A 299 13.28 -10.08 9.88
N GLY A 300 14.21 -11.02 10.06
CA GLY A 300 13.96 -12.29 10.74
C GLY A 300 13.03 -13.24 9.97
N LEU A 301 13.02 -13.12 8.64
CA LEU A 301 12.32 -14.06 7.76
C LEU A 301 13.06 -15.40 7.69
N PRO A 302 12.33 -16.52 7.47
CA PRO A 302 12.94 -17.84 7.36
C PRO A 302 13.97 -17.93 6.21
N PRO A 303 14.90 -18.90 6.27
CA PRO A 303 15.85 -19.13 5.19
C PRO A 303 15.14 -19.59 3.91
N ARG A 304 15.85 -19.44 2.79
CA ARG A 304 15.44 -19.98 1.49
C ARG A 304 15.52 -21.50 1.50
N SER A 305 14.58 -22.15 0.80
CA SER A 305 14.57 -23.59 0.53
C SER A 305 15.72 -24.02 -0.35
#